data_AF-A0A8J7DMD8-F1
#
_entry.id   AF-A0A8J7DMD8-F1
#
_cell.length_a   1.000
_cell.length_b   1.000
_cell.length_c   1.000
_cell.angle_alpha   90.00
_cell.angle_beta   90.00
_cell.angle_gamma   90.00
#
_symmetry.space_group_name_H-M   'P 1'
#
loop_
_entity.id
_entity.type
_entity.pdbx_description
1 polymer ?
#
loop_
_entity_poly.entity_id
_entity_poly.type
_entity_poly.pdbx_seq_one_letter_code
_entity_poly.pdbx_strand_id
1 'polypeptide(L)'
;VFCRMFADWVHRHEHPRWTPILIRLRDVAVLSNDFEETLAKAIDRDFAKTDSGWLTDRNVNFLFILDGFDELLMEGRTSGGLDRFLDQVGRFQEQCDRNSEKNHRVLITGRTLSLQSIERSLPPNLERVEILPMDDDLQTQWFVKWGRLMGQDPNYLKGILKDPRLPDRLQELAREPLLLYLLGAMHRDGALRLEMFDGAEGAKAKVLIYETALDWVLTQQRPDWLNRDIAELDTDSLRRILMEAGLCVVQSGMEFARIGAIAQRLQQDSAAKQFLEAAQQRLQDSEAPLRNALAAFYMQSGRQGEGSIEFVHKSFGEFLCAERIVKSLIDWCQPGRNREYDIQDAEFCWGMYDLLGCHVLTSEILELVIQLLLDFASNKLERLFDRLYSFYLSWQDGDFIDSLTENLPQRKQRQIQDFRSSSNQKLGIRQIDVFTGLNTLCLILNIKKLSSIEKDDFYPFGNPSKLMNEDWTYLTLSRLINYSSCVSPTIFLRVVGPHLQGVNISRQFLESANLSFLNLENANIQNSYLFAANLTNANLKNANLTGARLEGIYWNEYTNWDNVIGLDKAIGVSDSLKQHLNIDRP
;
A
#
# COMPACT_ATOMS: atom_id res chain seq x y z
N VAL A 1 13.63 -9.93 4.00
CA VAL A 1 14.54 -11.09 3.73
C VAL A 1 15.93 -10.63 3.30
N PHE A 2 16.02 -9.75 2.30
CA PHE A 2 17.29 -9.17 1.81
C PHE A 2 18.22 -8.68 2.94
N CYS A 3 17.75 -7.79 3.82
CA CYS A 3 18.59 -7.22 4.90
C CYS A 3 19.14 -8.27 5.87
N ARG A 4 18.38 -9.35 6.13
CA ARG A 4 18.87 -10.50 6.93
C ARG A 4 20.00 -11.24 6.19
N MET A 5 19.82 -11.52 4.91
CA MET A 5 20.84 -12.19 4.09
C MET A 5 22.10 -11.32 3.92
N PHE A 6 21.93 -10.02 3.72
CA PHE A 6 23.02 -9.08 3.61
C PHE A 6 23.79 -8.95 4.93
N ALA A 7 23.09 -8.85 6.06
CA ALA A 7 23.72 -8.86 7.38
C ALA A 7 24.53 -10.16 7.62
N ASP A 8 23.98 -11.33 7.29
CA ASP A 8 24.72 -12.60 7.38
C ASP A 8 25.93 -12.63 6.42
N TRP A 9 25.80 -12.10 5.21
CA TRP A 9 26.91 -11.99 4.27
C TRP A 9 28.04 -11.10 4.79
N VAL A 10 27.72 -9.91 5.33
CA VAL A 10 28.68 -9.00 5.97
C VAL A 10 29.35 -9.69 7.15
N HIS A 11 28.57 -10.40 7.98
CA HIS A 11 29.13 -11.14 9.11
C HIS A 11 30.14 -12.22 8.67
N ARG A 12 29.87 -12.93 7.57
CA ARG A 12 30.76 -14.01 7.11
C ARG A 12 32.01 -13.54 6.37
N HIS A 13 31.94 -12.42 5.65
CA HIS A 13 32.99 -12.00 4.72
C HIS A 13 33.72 -10.73 5.15
N GLU A 14 33.05 -9.85 5.89
CA GLU A 14 33.60 -8.53 6.29
C GLU A 14 33.86 -8.43 7.79
N HIS A 15 33.40 -9.37 8.62
CA HIS A 15 33.77 -9.39 10.04
C HIS A 15 35.23 -9.85 10.21
N PRO A 16 36.05 -9.23 11.10
CA PRO A 16 35.70 -8.20 12.09
C PRO A 16 35.78 -6.75 11.57
N ARG A 17 36.15 -6.51 10.31
CA ARG A 17 36.24 -5.16 9.75
C ARG A 17 34.91 -4.41 9.86
N TRP A 18 33.79 -5.09 9.63
CA TRP A 18 32.44 -4.59 9.87
C TRP A 18 31.61 -5.57 10.68
N THR A 19 30.89 -5.06 11.68
CA THR A 19 29.91 -5.81 12.48
C THR A 19 28.50 -5.35 12.09
N PRO A 20 27.70 -6.18 11.42
CA PRO A 20 26.37 -5.78 10.98
C PRO A 20 25.38 -5.79 12.16
N ILE A 21 24.63 -4.70 12.30
CA ILE A 21 23.51 -4.60 13.24
C ILE A 21 22.24 -4.35 12.43
N LEU A 22 21.38 -5.36 12.34
CA LEU A 22 20.10 -5.26 11.66
C LEU A 22 19.02 -4.73 12.61
N ILE A 23 18.46 -3.58 12.29
CA ILE A 23 17.35 -2.94 13.01
C ILE A 23 16.16 -2.88 12.06
N ARG A 24 15.04 -3.49 12.42
CA ARG A 24 13.78 -3.32 11.67
C ARG A 24 13.11 -2.06 12.19
N LEU A 25 12.91 -1.07 11.32
CA LEU A 25 12.43 0.26 11.73
C LEU A 25 11.01 0.22 12.30
N ARG A 26 10.17 -0.70 11.84
CA ARG A 26 8.86 -1.00 12.45
C ARG A 26 8.90 -1.45 13.91
N ASP A 27 10.01 -2.03 14.36
CA ASP A 27 10.13 -2.50 15.74
C ASP A 27 10.53 -1.34 16.68
N VAL A 28 10.85 -0.15 16.11
CA VAL A 28 11.28 1.03 16.86
C VAL A 28 10.06 1.86 17.25
N ALA A 29 9.54 1.62 18.46
CA ALA A 29 8.30 2.24 18.95
C ALA A 29 8.34 3.78 19.04
N VAL A 30 9.50 4.38 19.37
CA VAL A 30 9.65 5.83 19.52
C VAL A 30 11.02 6.25 18.96
N LEU A 31 11.02 7.25 18.08
CA LEU A 31 12.26 7.94 17.67
C LEU A 31 12.61 8.97 18.72
N SER A 32 13.81 8.84 19.28
CA SER A 32 14.35 9.82 20.20
C SER A 32 14.75 11.11 19.47
N ASN A 33 14.99 12.17 20.25
CA ASN A 33 15.55 13.41 19.70
C ASN A 33 17.02 13.26 19.27
N ASP A 34 17.67 12.18 19.71
CA ASP A 34 19.01 11.78 19.33
C ASP A 34 19.04 10.40 18.67
N PHE A 35 19.89 10.24 17.65
CA PHE A 35 19.98 9.00 16.89
C PHE A 35 20.69 7.89 17.67
N GLU A 36 21.71 8.21 18.46
CA GLU A 36 22.43 7.21 19.26
C GLU A 36 21.53 6.62 20.33
N GLU A 37 20.70 7.45 20.97
CA GLU A 37 19.65 6.98 21.89
C GLU A 37 18.61 6.08 21.18
N THR A 38 18.26 6.43 19.93
CA THR A 38 17.36 5.61 19.11
C THR A 38 17.99 4.25 18.81
N LEU A 39 19.27 4.20 18.45
CA LEU A 39 20.02 2.96 18.23
C LEU A 39 20.09 2.12 19.50
N ALA A 40 20.43 2.73 20.65
CA ALA A 40 20.52 2.03 21.92
C ALA A 40 19.19 1.38 22.32
N LYS A 41 18.07 2.11 22.17
CA LYS A 41 16.72 1.60 22.42
C LYS A 41 16.33 0.50 21.42
N ALA A 42 16.70 0.65 20.15
CA ALA A 42 16.37 -0.31 19.11
C ALA A 42 17.14 -1.64 19.25
N ILE A 43 18.40 -1.59 19.71
CA ILE A 43 19.25 -2.76 19.90
C ILE A 43 18.84 -3.53 21.16
N ASP A 44 18.49 -2.82 22.23
CA ASP A 44 18.00 -3.40 23.49
C ASP A 44 18.92 -4.52 24.04
N ARG A 45 20.24 -4.25 24.08
CA ARG A 45 21.27 -5.15 24.63
C ARG A 45 22.15 -4.43 25.64
N ASP A 46 22.73 -5.19 26.56
CA ASP A 46 23.49 -4.66 27.71
C ASP A 46 24.63 -3.72 27.29
N PHE A 47 25.36 -4.07 26.23
CA PHE A 47 26.45 -3.24 25.72
C PHE A 47 25.97 -1.87 25.23
N ALA A 48 24.80 -1.78 24.59
CA ALA A 48 24.27 -0.51 24.10
C ALA A 48 23.59 0.32 25.21
N LYS A 49 23.22 -0.30 26.33
CA LYS A 49 22.55 0.36 27.47
C LYS A 49 23.51 0.88 28.52
N THR A 50 24.59 0.15 28.78
CA THR A 50 25.44 0.37 29.95
C THR A 50 26.79 0.97 29.62
N ASP A 51 27.32 0.71 28.41
CA ASP A 51 28.59 1.27 27.96
C ASP A 51 28.33 2.56 27.18
N SER A 52 28.66 3.72 27.74
CA SER A 52 28.54 5.01 27.03
C SER A 52 29.52 5.16 25.87
N GLY A 53 30.53 4.31 25.79
CA GLY A 53 31.59 4.34 24.78
C GLY A 53 31.44 3.31 23.66
N TRP A 54 30.32 2.57 23.60
CA TRP A 54 30.14 1.47 22.64
C TRP A 54 30.21 1.91 21.17
N LEU A 55 29.87 3.17 20.88
CA LEU A 55 29.99 3.79 19.56
C LEU A 55 31.36 4.45 19.30
N THR A 56 32.26 4.46 20.28
CA THR A 56 33.58 5.11 20.20
C THR A 56 34.74 4.13 20.32
N ASP A 57 34.48 2.82 20.29
CA ASP A 57 35.55 1.82 20.28
C ASP A 57 36.21 1.77 18.89
N ARG A 58 37.47 2.20 18.83
CA ARG A 58 38.29 2.23 17.61
C ARG A 58 38.45 0.86 16.94
N ASN A 59 38.22 -0.24 17.67
CA ASN A 59 38.39 -1.60 17.15
C ASN A 59 37.09 -2.15 16.53
N VAL A 60 35.97 -1.44 16.63
CA VAL A 60 34.67 -1.93 16.20
C VAL A 60 34.02 -0.96 15.23
N ASN A 61 33.75 -1.44 14.01
CA ASN A 61 32.97 -0.68 13.04
C ASN A 61 31.60 -1.32 12.87
N PHE A 62 30.53 -0.66 13.31
CA PHE A 62 29.18 -1.12 13.06
C PHE A 62 28.68 -0.70 11.68
N LEU A 63 28.03 -1.64 10.99
CA LEU A 63 27.17 -1.37 9.86
C LEU A 63 25.72 -1.50 10.32
N PHE A 64 25.06 -0.37 10.59
CA PHE A 64 23.65 -0.33 10.97
C PHE A 64 22.77 -0.47 9.71
N ILE A 65 22.02 -1.57 9.63
CA ILE A 65 21.07 -1.81 8.54
C ILE A 65 19.69 -1.52 9.10
N LEU A 66 19.11 -0.39 8.71
CA LEU A 66 17.79 0.08 9.11
C LEU A 66 16.76 -0.37 8.06
N ASP A 67 16.05 -1.44 8.34
CA ASP A 67 15.14 -2.10 7.40
C ASP A 67 13.71 -1.55 7.50
N GLY A 68 13.15 -1.02 6.40
CA GLY A 68 11.72 -0.65 6.30
C GLY A 68 11.36 0.81 6.60
N PHE A 69 11.97 1.76 5.90
CA PHE A 69 11.70 3.20 6.06
C PHE A 69 10.24 3.59 5.74
N ASP A 70 9.60 2.93 4.78
CA ASP A 70 8.18 3.13 4.45
C ASP A 70 7.23 2.76 5.59
N GLU A 71 7.70 2.00 6.57
CA GLU A 71 6.91 1.56 7.72
C GLU A 71 6.87 2.63 8.81
N LEU A 72 7.91 3.46 8.92
CA LEU A 72 7.88 4.66 9.80
C LEU A 72 6.82 5.68 9.34
N LEU A 73 6.54 5.72 8.03
CA LEU A 73 5.56 6.60 7.38
C LEU A 73 4.10 6.22 7.66
N MET A 74 3.82 4.98 8.07
CA MET A 74 2.47 4.49 8.32
C MET A 74 2.04 4.63 9.78
N GLU A 75 2.98 4.74 10.72
CA GLU A 75 2.69 4.85 12.17
C GLU A 75 2.24 6.25 12.64
N GLY A 76 1.66 7.09 11.77
CA GLY A 76 1.07 8.36 12.19
C GLY A 76 2.07 9.38 12.79
N ARG A 77 3.37 9.23 12.53
CA ARG A 77 4.37 10.22 12.92
C ARG A 77 4.16 11.47 12.08
N THR A 78 3.91 12.58 12.77
CA THR A 78 3.64 13.89 12.17
C THR A 78 4.65 14.22 11.07
N SER A 79 4.16 14.84 9.99
CA SER A 79 5.00 15.43 8.93
C SER A 79 6.07 16.31 9.57
N GLY A 80 7.33 15.87 9.49
CA GLY A 80 8.48 16.49 10.15
C GLY A 80 9.27 15.55 11.07
N GLY A 81 8.69 14.43 11.52
CA GLY A 81 9.43 13.40 12.28
C GLY A 81 10.42 12.59 11.41
N LEU A 82 10.07 12.37 10.15
CA LEU A 82 10.87 11.60 9.19
C LEU A 82 12.03 12.40 8.61
N ASP A 83 11.79 13.66 8.23
CA ASP A 83 12.85 14.57 7.81
C ASP A 83 13.84 14.75 8.96
N ARG A 84 13.32 14.92 10.19
CA ARG A 84 14.15 14.95 11.40
C ARG A 84 14.94 13.66 11.61
N PHE A 85 14.35 12.50 11.35
CA PHE A 85 15.04 11.22 11.47
C PHE A 85 16.18 11.09 10.45
N LEU A 86 15.95 11.47 9.20
CA LEU A 86 17.00 11.48 8.18
C LEU A 86 18.08 12.51 8.51
N ASP A 87 17.70 13.72 8.94
CA ASP A 87 18.64 14.74 9.44
C ASP A 87 19.49 14.20 10.60
N GLN A 88 18.88 13.47 11.53
CA GLN A 88 19.57 12.81 12.64
C GLN A 88 20.58 11.77 12.14
N VAL A 89 20.20 10.92 11.19
CA VAL A 89 21.11 9.95 10.56
C VAL A 89 22.24 10.66 9.82
N GLY A 90 21.94 11.72 9.07
CA GLY A 90 22.92 12.53 8.36
C GLY A 90 23.93 13.14 9.31
N ARG A 91 23.48 13.77 10.41
CA ARG A 91 24.36 14.30 11.46
C ARG A 91 25.21 13.21 12.11
N PHE A 92 24.66 12.03 12.35
CA PHE A 92 25.42 10.89 12.89
C PHE A 92 26.52 10.44 11.93
N GLN A 93 26.25 10.37 10.61
CA GLN A 93 27.28 10.07 9.62
C GLN A 93 28.36 11.16 9.55
N GLU A 94 27.99 12.45 9.63
CA GLU A 94 28.99 13.52 9.71
C GLU A 94 29.89 13.40 10.94
N GLN A 95 29.33 13.01 12.09
CA GLN A 95 30.11 12.76 13.30
C GLN A 95 31.06 11.58 13.11
N CYS A 96 30.61 10.53 12.41
CA CYS A 96 31.46 9.39 12.08
C CYS A 96 32.63 9.79 11.18
N ASP A 97 32.38 10.62 10.17
CA ASP A 97 33.43 11.04 9.23
C ASP A 97 34.44 12.02 9.87
N ARG A 98 34.02 12.80 10.89
CA ARG A 98 34.90 13.75 11.60
C ARG A 98 35.65 13.12 12.78
N ASN A 99 35.14 12.04 13.36
CA ASN A 99 35.74 11.40 14.54
C ASN A 99 36.38 10.05 14.16
N SER A 100 37.70 9.97 14.22
CA SER A 100 38.46 8.74 13.95
C SER A 100 38.10 7.57 14.87
N GLU A 101 37.41 7.82 15.99
CA GLU A 101 36.93 6.80 16.93
C GLU A 101 35.51 6.31 16.63
N LYS A 102 34.79 6.97 15.72
CA LYS A 102 33.42 6.61 15.31
C LYS A 102 33.40 6.25 13.83
N ASN A 103 33.80 5.06 13.43
CA ASN A 103 33.85 4.69 12.01
C ASN A 103 32.65 3.80 11.60
N HIS A 104 31.44 4.27 11.89
CA HIS A 104 30.21 3.51 11.64
C HIS A 104 29.53 3.92 10.33
N ARG A 105 28.77 2.99 9.73
CA ARG A 105 28.00 3.23 8.51
C ARG A 105 26.55 2.83 8.70
N VAL A 106 25.66 3.53 8.00
CA VAL A 106 24.21 3.32 8.08
C VAL A 106 23.69 3.05 6.67
N LEU A 107 22.91 1.98 6.53
CA LEU A 107 22.15 1.64 5.34
C LEU A 107 20.67 1.68 5.70
N ILE A 108 19.87 2.44 4.96
CA ILE A 108 18.41 2.50 5.15
C ILE A 108 17.74 1.89 3.93
N THR A 109 16.78 0.98 4.13
CA THR A 109 15.96 0.42 3.04
C THR A 109 14.54 0.95 3.10
N GLY A 110 13.85 1.06 1.96
CA GLY A 110 12.45 1.45 1.90
C GLY A 110 11.89 1.37 0.48
N ARG A 111 10.56 1.45 0.34
CA ARG A 111 9.88 1.48 -0.98
C ARG A 111 10.09 2.81 -1.71
N THR A 112 10.17 2.79 -3.04
CA THR A 112 10.44 3.95 -3.90
C THR A 112 9.50 5.14 -3.65
N LEU A 113 8.18 4.91 -3.56
CA LEU A 113 7.18 5.96 -3.32
C LEU A 113 7.38 6.69 -1.97
N SER A 114 7.86 5.97 -0.95
CA SER A 114 8.16 6.54 0.36
C SER A 114 9.42 7.40 0.36
N LEU A 115 10.34 7.13 -0.58
CA LEU A 115 11.57 7.89 -0.75
C LEU A 115 11.40 9.09 -1.70
N GLN A 116 10.40 9.09 -2.59
CA GLN A 116 10.12 10.22 -3.48
C GLN A 116 9.64 11.48 -2.72
N SER A 117 8.88 11.31 -1.62
CA SER A 117 8.38 12.46 -0.85
C SER A 117 9.44 13.20 -0.03
N ILE A 118 10.61 12.58 0.20
CA ILE A 118 11.73 13.13 0.98
C ILE A 118 12.92 13.54 0.10
N GLU A 119 12.74 13.55 -1.22
CA GLU A 119 13.85 13.76 -2.17
C GLU A 119 14.53 15.13 -2.00
N ARG A 120 13.79 16.12 -1.49
CA ARG A 120 14.31 17.46 -1.16
C ARG A 120 14.80 17.60 0.28
N SER A 121 14.53 16.64 1.15
CA SER A 121 14.93 16.62 2.56
C SER A 121 16.03 15.60 2.85
N LEU A 122 16.55 14.91 1.83
CA LEU A 122 17.68 14.00 2.02
C LEU A 122 18.93 14.83 2.37
N PRO A 123 19.59 14.54 3.51
CA PRO A 123 20.87 15.16 3.85
C PRO A 123 21.89 14.95 2.72
N PRO A 124 22.73 15.95 2.42
CA PRO A 124 23.65 15.90 1.28
C PRO A 124 24.73 14.82 1.40
N ASN A 125 24.92 14.25 2.60
CA ASN A 125 25.87 13.19 2.89
C ASN A 125 25.24 11.79 2.90
N LEU A 126 23.97 11.65 2.52
CA LEU A 126 23.32 10.36 2.32
C LEU A 126 23.11 10.14 0.82
N GLU A 127 23.53 8.97 0.33
CA GLU A 127 23.38 8.57 -1.07
C GLU A 127 22.16 7.67 -1.25
N ARG A 128 21.46 7.84 -2.37
CA ARG A 128 20.34 6.98 -2.75
C ARG A 128 20.82 5.95 -3.77
N VAL A 129 20.50 4.69 -3.51
CA VAL A 129 20.70 3.59 -4.43
C VAL A 129 19.36 2.91 -4.69
N GLU A 130 19.01 2.72 -5.95
CA GLU A 130 17.83 1.99 -6.36
C GLU A 130 18.21 0.56 -6.74
N ILE A 131 17.49 -0.42 -6.20
CA ILE A 131 17.65 -1.82 -6.59
C ILE A 131 16.80 -2.06 -7.83
N LEU A 132 17.46 -2.20 -8.97
CA LEU A 132 16.82 -2.51 -10.23
C LEU A 132 16.44 -4.00 -10.32
N PRO A 133 15.48 -4.37 -11.19
CA PRO A 133 15.21 -5.76 -11.51
C PRO A 133 16.46 -6.50 -12.00
N MET A 134 16.46 -7.84 -11.89
CA MET A 134 17.58 -8.66 -12.36
C MET A 134 17.86 -8.40 -13.85
N ASP A 135 19.13 -8.12 -14.16
CA ASP A 135 19.62 -8.15 -15.53
C ASP A 135 19.69 -9.60 -16.07
N ASP A 136 20.02 -9.73 -17.35
CA ASP A 136 20.05 -11.01 -18.05
C ASP A 136 21.13 -11.97 -17.48
N ASP A 137 22.22 -11.41 -16.94
CA ASP A 137 23.34 -12.17 -16.40
C ASP A 137 22.97 -12.77 -15.04
N LEU A 138 22.43 -11.96 -14.13
CA LEU A 138 21.92 -12.41 -12.83
C LEU A 138 20.78 -13.42 -13.00
N GLN A 139 19.86 -13.18 -13.93
CA GLN A 139 18.77 -14.11 -14.21
C GLN A 139 19.31 -15.44 -14.76
N THR A 140 20.32 -15.40 -15.63
CA THR A 140 20.98 -16.62 -16.13
C THR A 140 21.68 -17.39 -15.01
N GLN A 141 22.37 -16.70 -14.09
CA GLN A 141 22.96 -17.34 -12.91
C GLN A 141 21.89 -17.99 -12.02
N TRP A 142 20.74 -17.35 -11.87
CA TRP A 142 19.61 -17.88 -11.13
C TRP A 142 19.11 -19.19 -11.76
N PHE A 143 18.86 -19.21 -13.08
CA PHE A 143 18.41 -20.41 -13.79
C PHE A 143 19.40 -21.57 -13.65
N VAL A 144 20.71 -21.30 -13.75
CA VAL A 144 21.74 -22.32 -13.59
C VAL A 144 21.71 -22.93 -12.18
N LYS A 145 21.59 -22.10 -11.15
CA LYS A 145 21.49 -22.58 -9.76
C LYS A 145 20.21 -23.38 -9.53
N TRP A 146 19.08 -22.89 -10.05
CA TRP A 146 17.79 -23.56 -9.96
C TRP A 146 17.80 -24.91 -10.67
N GLY A 147 18.28 -24.98 -11.91
CA GLY A 147 18.36 -26.22 -12.68
C GLY A 147 19.25 -27.27 -12.03
N ARG A 148 20.40 -26.86 -11.48
CA ARG A 148 21.26 -27.75 -10.67
C ARG A 148 20.53 -28.34 -9.45
N LEU A 149 19.74 -27.51 -8.77
CA LEU A 149 19.00 -27.93 -7.58
C LEU A 149 17.82 -28.85 -7.90
N MET A 150 17.17 -28.63 -9.04
CA MET A 150 16.02 -29.44 -9.49
C MET A 150 16.40 -30.65 -10.35
N GLY A 151 17.66 -30.78 -10.75
CA GLY A 151 18.10 -31.81 -11.69
C GLY A 151 17.51 -31.62 -13.10
N GLN A 152 17.17 -30.38 -13.48
CA GLN A 152 16.59 -30.04 -14.77
C GLN A 152 17.52 -29.12 -15.57
N ASP A 153 17.43 -29.15 -16.90
CA ASP A 153 18.18 -28.20 -17.74
C ASP A 153 17.69 -26.76 -17.46
N PRO A 154 18.58 -25.83 -17.03
CA PRO A 154 18.26 -24.41 -16.84
C PRO A 154 17.54 -23.76 -18.02
N ASN A 155 17.74 -24.27 -19.24
CA ASN A 155 17.16 -23.72 -20.45
C ASN A 155 15.66 -23.99 -20.60
N TYR A 156 15.07 -24.96 -19.89
CA TYR A 156 13.63 -25.23 -20.00
C TYR A 156 12.79 -24.09 -19.45
N LEU A 157 13.00 -23.72 -18.17
CA LEU A 157 12.29 -22.60 -17.55
C LEU A 157 12.64 -21.27 -18.24
N LYS A 158 13.91 -21.08 -18.60
CA LYS A 158 14.35 -19.91 -19.36
C LYS A 158 13.67 -19.81 -20.73
N GLY A 159 13.48 -20.94 -21.42
CA GLY A 159 12.80 -21.00 -22.71
C GLY A 159 11.32 -20.68 -22.58
N ILE A 160 10.65 -21.21 -21.56
CA ILE A 160 9.24 -20.90 -21.26
C ILE A 160 9.07 -19.41 -20.99
N LEU A 161 9.89 -18.81 -20.13
CA LEU A 161 9.78 -17.39 -19.78
C LEU A 161 10.17 -16.43 -20.91
N LYS A 162 10.84 -16.93 -21.97
CA LYS A 162 11.15 -16.18 -23.18
C LYS A 162 10.19 -16.51 -24.35
N ASP A 163 9.14 -17.27 -24.10
CA ASP A 163 8.14 -17.58 -25.13
C ASP A 163 7.42 -16.28 -25.55
N PRO A 164 7.39 -15.94 -26.85
CA PRO A 164 6.78 -14.71 -27.35
C PRO A 164 5.26 -14.64 -27.15
N ARG A 165 4.61 -15.75 -26.75
CA ARG A 165 3.19 -15.75 -26.36
C ARG A 165 2.97 -15.21 -24.96
N LEU A 166 4.00 -15.12 -24.12
CA LEU A 166 3.88 -14.55 -22.79
C LEU A 166 3.81 -13.02 -22.84
N PRO A 167 2.97 -12.38 -22.00
CA PRO A 167 2.91 -10.93 -21.90
C PRO A 167 4.27 -10.31 -21.54
N ASP A 168 4.64 -9.19 -22.16
CA ASP A 168 5.91 -8.50 -21.91
C ASP A 168 6.14 -8.20 -20.42
N ARG A 169 5.09 -7.80 -19.70
CA ARG A 169 5.15 -7.54 -18.26
C ARG A 169 5.46 -8.80 -17.45
N LEU A 170 5.11 -10.00 -17.90
CA LEU A 170 5.51 -11.24 -17.22
C LEU A 170 7.03 -11.46 -17.30
N GLN A 171 7.66 -11.08 -18.42
CA GLN A 171 9.11 -11.12 -18.57
C GLN A 171 9.79 -10.13 -17.60
N GLU A 172 9.19 -8.95 -17.41
CA GLU A 172 9.64 -7.98 -16.40
C GLU A 172 9.46 -8.51 -14.97
N LEU A 173 8.30 -9.08 -14.65
CA LEU A 173 8.02 -9.69 -13.34
C LEU A 173 8.97 -10.86 -13.04
N ALA A 174 9.36 -11.64 -14.05
CA ALA A 174 10.34 -12.70 -13.93
C ALA A 174 11.78 -12.19 -13.65
N ARG A 175 12.00 -10.87 -13.70
CA ARG A 175 13.24 -10.23 -13.22
C ARG A 175 13.17 -9.89 -11.72
N GLU A 176 12.01 -10.05 -11.07
CA GLU A 176 11.89 -9.95 -9.62
C GLU A 176 12.22 -11.30 -8.96
N PRO A 177 13.15 -11.36 -7.99
CA PRO A 177 13.61 -12.64 -7.42
C PRO A 177 12.51 -13.54 -6.83
N LEU A 178 11.51 -12.94 -6.16
CA LEU A 178 10.41 -13.71 -5.57
C LEU A 178 9.50 -14.31 -6.64
N LEU A 179 9.09 -13.50 -7.61
CA LEU A 179 8.18 -13.95 -8.66
C LEU A 179 8.86 -14.99 -9.54
N LEU A 180 10.15 -14.82 -9.84
CA LEU A 180 10.93 -15.85 -10.53
C LEU A 180 10.99 -17.17 -9.74
N TYR A 181 11.14 -17.10 -8.42
CA TYR A 181 11.07 -18.28 -7.55
C TYR A 181 9.71 -18.97 -7.60
N LEU A 182 8.61 -18.21 -7.52
CA LEU A 182 7.26 -18.76 -7.61
C LEU A 182 7.00 -19.41 -8.98
N LEU A 183 7.39 -18.74 -10.07
CA LEU A 183 7.29 -19.28 -11.43
C LEU A 183 8.10 -20.56 -11.59
N GLY A 184 9.31 -20.62 -11.03
CA GLY A 184 10.13 -21.83 -11.02
C GLY A 184 9.50 -22.97 -10.21
N ALA A 185 8.92 -22.67 -9.05
CA ALA A 185 8.21 -23.67 -8.25
C ALA A 185 6.96 -24.21 -8.97
N MET A 186 6.17 -23.32 -9.58
CA MET A 186 5.00 -23.69 -10.40
C MET A 186 5.40 -24.54 -11.61
N HIS A 187 6.53 -24.23 -12.27
CA HIS A 187 7.04 -25.02 -13.38
C HIS A 187 7.47 -26.43 -12.94
N ARG A 188 8.23 -26.53 -11.84
CA ARG A 188 8.68 -27.81 -11.28
C ARG A 188 7.52 -28.79 -11.08
N ASP A 189 6.39 -28.27 -10.59
CA ASP A 189 5.23 -29.08 -10.21
C ASP A 189 4.13 -29.11 -11.29
N GLY A 190 4.42 -28.61 -12.50
CA GLY A 190 3.51 -28.67 -13.64
C GLY A 190 2.29 -27.73 -13.57
N ALA A 191 2.28 -26.78 -12.64
CA ALA A 191 1.20 -25.80 -12.47
C ALA A 191 1.32 -24.59 -13.43
N LEU A 192 2.53 -24.30 -13.93
CA LEU A 192 2.77 -23.22 -14.88
C LEU A 192 2.35 -23.63 -16.30
N ARG A 193 1.22 -23.10 -16.79
CA ARG A 193 0.70 -23.34 -18.15
C ARG A 193 0.70 -22.03 -18.93
N LEU A 194 1.34 -21.97 -20.10
CA LEU A 194 1.44 -20.72 -20.88
C LEU A 194 0.05 -20.09 -21.19
N GLU A 195 -0.93 -20.93 -21.47
CA GLU A 195 -2.33 -20.57 -21.77
C GLU A 195 -3.00 -19.76 -20.64
N MET A 196 -2.51 -19.87 -19.39
CA MET A 196 -3.06 -19.11 -18.27
C MET A 196 -2.86 -17.60 -18.42
N PHE A 197 -1.91 -17.18 -19.26
CA PHE A 197 -1.59 -15.78 -19.50
C PHE A 197 -2.17 -15.24 -20.81
N ASP A 198 -2.98 -16.03 -21.52
CA ASP A 198 -3.61 -15.58 -22.77
C ASP A 198 -4.50 -14.36 -22.50
N GLY A 199 -4.15 -13.21 -23.08
CA GLY A 199 -4.85 -11.94 -22.87
C GLY A 199 -4.61 -11.28 -21.50
N ALA A 200 -3.68 -11.79 -20.69
CA ALA A 200 -3.34 -11.22 -19.39
C ALA A 200 -2.28 -10.10 -19.53
N GLU A 201 -2.70 -8.90 -19.93
CA GLU A 201 -1.80 -7.73 -19.92
C GLU A 201 -1.66 -7.13 -18.52
N GLY A 202 -0.54 -6.45 -18.27
CA GLY A 202 -0.44 -5.60 -17.09
C GLY A 202 -0.33 -6.36 -15.76
N ALA A 203 -1.05 -5.87 -14.74
CA ALA A 203 -1.05 -6.42 -13.40
C ALA A 203 -1.88 -7.71 -13.25
N LYS A 204 -2.65 -8.10 -14.27
CA LYS A 204 -3.40 -9.36 -14.30
C LYS A 204 -2.48 -10.58 -14.24
N ALA A 205 -1.31 -10.52 -14.89
CA ALA A 205 -0.31 -11.59 -14.82
C ALA A 205 0.20 -11.82 -13.38
N LYS A 206 0.37 -10.74 -12.60
CA LYS A 206 0.80 -10.81 -11.19
C LYS A 206 -0.27 -11.47 -10.31
N VAL A 207 -1.53 -11.11 -10.50
CA VAL A 207 -2.68 -11.74 -9.83
C VAL A 207 -2.71 -13.24 -10.10
N LEU A 208 -2.57 -13.66 -11.36
CA LEU A 208 -2.57 -15.06 -11.76
C LEU A 208 -1.43 -15.86 -11.12
N ILE A 209 -0.23 -15.26 -10.99
CA ILE A 209 0.90 -15.90 -10.29
C ILE A 209 0.54 -16.12 -8.82
N TYR A 210 0.04 -15.09 -8.12
CA TYR A 210 -0.30 -15.22 -6.70
C TYR A 210 -1.42 -16.20 -6.46
N GLU A 211 -2.48 -16.16 -7.27
CA GLU A 211 -3.59 -17.10 -7.22
C GLU A 211 -3.10 -18.53 -7.45
N THR A 212 -2.32 -18.77 -8.50
CA THR A 212 -1.83 -20.11 -8.81
C THR A 212 -0.84 -20.61 -7.76
N ALA A 213 0.00 -19.73 -7.22
CA ALA A 213 0.90 -20.09 -6.12
C ALA A 213 0.11 -20.43 -4.85
N LEU A 214 -0.95 -19.66 -4.53
CA LEU A 214 -1.81 -19.93 -3.38
C LEU A 214 -2.56 -21.25 -3.54
N ASP A 215 -3.18 -21.48 -4.70
CA ASP A 215 -3.88 -22.72 -5.02
C ASP A 215 -2.92 -23.91 -5.02
N TRP A 216 -1.69 -23.74 -5.50
CA TRP A 216 -0.65 -24.76 -5.42
C TRP A 216 -0.29 -25.10 -3.97
N VAL A 217 -0.12 -24.11 -3.08
CA VAL A 217 0.10 -24.39 -1.65
C VAL A 217 -1.11 -25.12 -1.05
N LEU A 218 -2.33 -24.68 -1.40
CA LEU A 218 -3.58 -25.24 -0.88
C LEU A 218 -3.82 -26.68 -1.34
N THR A 219 -3.39 -27.05 -2.55
CA THR A 219 -3.76 -28.33 -3.20
C THR A 219 -2.60 -29.33 -3.30
N GLN A 220 -1.37 -28.89 -3.56
CA GLN A 220 -0.22 -29.77 -3.82
C GLN A 220 0.67 -29.99 -2.61
N GLN A 221 0.95 -28.94 -1.83
CA GLN A 221 1.61 -29.14 -0.53
C GLN A 221 0.68 -29.77 0.51
N ARG A 222 -0.63 -29.64 0.31
CA ARG A 222 -1.65 -30.17 1.21
C ARG A 222 -2.77 -30.87 0.44
N PRO A 223 -2.57 -32.12 0.00
CA PRO A 223 -3.68 -32.89 -0.55
C PRO A 223 -4.85 -32.96 0.45
N ASP A 224 -6.10 -33.00 -0.02
CA ASP A 224 -7.32 -32.88 0.79
C ASP A 224 -7.39 -33.77 2.03
N TRP A 225 -6.68 -34.91 2.02
CA TRP A 225 -6.58 -35.80 3.17
C TRP A 225 -5.71 -35.20 4.30
N LEU A 226 -4.62 -34.51 3.99
CA LEU A 226 -3.75 -33.85 4.97
C LEU A 226 -4.43 -32.61 5.58
N ASN A 227 -5.20 -31.87 4.79
CA ASN A 227 -6.04 -30.79 5.30
C ASN A 227 -7.14 -31.34 6.22
N ARG A 228 -7.75 -32.47 5.86
CA ARG A 228 -8.70 -33.17 6.73
C ARG A 228 -8.07 -33.71 8.01
N ASP A 229 -6.83 -34.19 7.98
CA ASP A 229 -6.16 -34.76 9.16
C ASP A 229 -5.53 -33.69 10.10
N ILE A 230 -5.06 -32.56 9.58
CA ILE A 230 -4.40 -31.50 10.39
C ILE A 230 -5.36 -30.38 10.82
N ALA A 231 -6.29 -30.00 9.93
CA ALA A 231 -7.18 -28.87 10.12
C ALA A 231 -8.67 -29.23 10.05
N GLU A 232 -9.05 -30.42 9.56
CA GLU A 232 -10.43 -30.85 9.30
C GLU A 232 -11.23 -29.89 8.38
N LEU A 233 -10.56 -29.05 7.60
CA LEU A 233 -11.19 -28.02 6.74
C LEU A 233 -10.99 -28.34 5.26
N ASP A 234 -11.99 -27.99 4.45
CA ASP A 234 -11.87 -27.96 3.00
C ASP A 234 -11.07 -26.72 2.53
N THR A 235 -10.62 -26.76 1.27
CA THR A 235 -9.78 -25.73 0.65
C THR A 235 -10.43 -24.35 0.62
N ASP A 236 -11.76 -24.25 0.39
CA ASP A 236 -12.45 -22.96 0.34
C ASP A 236 -12.55 -22.32 1.73
N SER A 237 -12.85 -23.14 2.74
CA SER A 237 -12.86 -22.71 4.14
C SER A 237 -11.48 -22.19 4.58
N LEU A 238 -10.41 -22.85 4.14
CA LEU A 238 -9.04 -22.47 4.44
C LEU A 238 -8.65 -21.15 3.75
N ARG A 239 -9.02 -20.98 2.47
CA ARG A 239 -8.81 -19.71 1.74
C ARG A 239 -9.55 -18.55 2.42
N ARG A 240 -10.77 -18.77 2.95
CA ARG A 240 -11.50 -17.76 3.74
C ARG A 240 -10.76 -17.34 5.02
N ILE A 241 -10.21 -18.29 5.76
CA ILE A 241 -9.42 -17.99 6.96
C ILE A 241 -8.16 -17.18 6.59
N LEU A 242 -7.49 -17.56 5.50
CA LEU A 242 -6.30 -16.84 5.00
C LEU A 242 -6.63 -15.42 4.53
N MET A 243 -7.77 -15.21 3.87
CA MET A 243 -8.27 -13.90 3.49
C MET A 243 -8.51 -12.99 4.72
N GLU A 244 -9.17 -13.50 5.76
CA GLU A 244 -9.36 -12.75 7.02
C GLU A 244 -8.03 -12.51 7.75
N ALA A 245 -7.11 -13.48 7.75
CA ALA A 245 -5.77 -13.31 8.28
C ALA A 245 -4.98 -12.21 7.52
N GLY A 246 -5.03 -12.22 6.19
CA GLY A 246 -4.46 -11.19 5.31
C GLY A 246 -4.97 -9.80 5.66
N LEU A 247 -6.30 -9.67 5.78
CA LEU A 247 -6.93 -8.43 6.20
C LEU A 247 -6.45 -7.99 7.60
N CYS A 248 -6.43 -8.89 8.59
CA CYS A 248 -6.00 -8.57 9.95
C CYS A 248 -4.55 -8.11 10.02
N VAL A 249 -3.66 -8.76 9.26
CA VAL A 249 -2.24 -8.38 9.19
C VAL A 249 -2.11 -6.97 8.61
N VAL A 250 -2.79 -6.66 7.51
CA VAL A 250 -2.75 -5.30 6.93
C VAL A 250 -3.37 -4.27 7.89
N GLN A 251 -4.45 -4.62 8.57
CA GLN A 251 -5.15 -3.72 9.50
C GLN A 251 -4.39 -3.48 10.82
N SER A 252 -3.56 -4.42 11.25
CA SER A 252 -2.70 -4.25 12.42
C SER A 252 -1.65 -3.15 12.19
N GLY A 253 -1.27 -2.91 10.93
CA GLY A 253 -0.19 -2.01 10.55
C GLY A 253 1.19 -2.65 10.68
N MET A 254 1.22 -3.94 11.05
CA MET A 254 2.41 -4.76 11.18
C MET A 254 2.40 -5.84 10.09
N GLU A 255 3.40 -6.72 10.06
CA GLU A 255 3.38 -7.93 9.19
C GLU A 255 2.73 -9.11 9.92
N PHE A 256 2.23 -8.89 11.14
CA PHE A 256 1.59 -9.91 11.95
C PHE A 256 0.22 -9.50 12.47
N ALA A 257 -0.61 -10.50 12.79
CA ALA A 257 -1.90 -10.35 13.44
C ALA A 257 -2.01 -11.30 14.63
N ARG A 258 -2.77 -10.92 15.66
CA ARG A 258 -3.07 -11.81 16.78
C ARG A 258 -4.11 -12.85 16.35
N ILE A 259 -3.92 -14.10 16.75
CA ILE A 259 -4.84 -15.20 16.47
C ILE A 259 -6.23 -14.90 17.04
N GLY A 260 -6.30 -14.37 18.26
CA GLY A 260 -7.57 -13.92 18.86
C GLY A 260 -8.29 -12.85 18.04
N ALA A 261 -7.54 -11.97 17.34
CA ALA A 261 -8.13 -10.95 16.47
C ALA A 261 -8.83 -11.57 15.25
N ILE A 262 -8.15 -12.54 14.63
CA ILE A 262 -8.66 -13.30 13.49
C ILE A 262 -9.88 -14.12 13.93
N ALA A 263 -9.79 -14.80 15.08
CA ALA A 263 -10.90 -15.57 15.64
C ALA A 263 -12.15 -14.72 15.90
N GLN A 264 -11.99 -13.54 16.51
CA GLN A 264 -13.11 -12.63 16.79
C GLN A 264 -13.81 -12.15 15.51
N ARG A 265 -13.06 -11.93 14.42
CA ARG A 265 -13.64 -11.56 13.13
C ARG A 265 -14.35 -12.73 12.47
N LEU A 266 -13.77 -13.92 12.51
CA LEU A 266 -14.38 -15.13 11.95
C LEU A 266 -15.68 -15.51 12.68
N GLN A 267 -15.88 -15.10 13.95
CA GLN A 267 -17.17 -15.27 14.64
C GLN A 267 -18.32 -14.49 14.00
N GLN A 268 -18.03 -13.44 13.22
CA GLN A 268 -19.06 -12.64 12.53
C GLN A 268 -19.47 -13.26 11.19
N ASP A 269 -18.66 -14.15 10.62
CA ASP A 269 -18.98 -14.93 9.42
C ASP A 269 -19.69 -16.23 9.86
N SER A 270 -20.96 -16.38 9.49
CA SER A 270 -21.78 -17.53 9.89
C SER A 270 -21.24 -18.87 9.40
N ALA A 271 -20.57 -18.90 8.24
CA ALA A 271 -19.92 -20.10 7.71
C ALA A 271 -18.63 -20.39 8.48
N ALA A 272 -17.75 -19.39 8.62
CA ALA A 272 -16.49 -19.55 9.35
C ALA A 272 -16.71 -19.91 10.83
N LYS A 273 -17.73 -19.32 11.46
CA LYS A 273 -18.14 -19.62 12.83
C LYS A 273 -18.54 -21.09 13.00
N GLN A 274 -19.38 -21.62 12.11
CA GLN A 274 -19.79 -23.03 12.18
C GLN A 274 -18.59 -23.97 12.07
N PHE A 275 -17.63 -23.65 11.21
CA PHE A 275 -16.41 -24.43 11.06
C PHE A 275 -15.50 -24.36 12.30
N LEU A 276 -15.29 -23.16 12.85
CA LEU A 276 -14.50 -22.98 14.06
C LEU A 276 -15.14 -23.66 15.27
N GLU A 277 -16.45 -23.53 15.47
CA GLU A 277 -17.18 -24.19 16.56
C GLU A 277 -17.10 -25.72 16.44
N ALA A 278 -17.26 -26.26 15.23
CA ALA A 278 -17.11 -27.69 14.98
C ALA A 278 -15.70 -28.21 15.28
N ALA A 279 -14.66 -27.44 14.95
CA ALA A 279 -13.27 -27.81 15.23
C ALA A 279 -12.91 -27.67 16.72
N GLN A 280 -13.43 -26.63 17.40
CA GLN A 280 -13.21 -26.39 18.83
C GLN A 280 -13.84 -27.47 19.71
N GLN A 281 -15.05 -27.94 19.38
CA GLN A 281 -15.73 -29.02 20.11
C GLN A 281 -14.94 -30.34 20.08
N ARG A 282 -14.07 -30.54 19.08
CA ARG A 282 -13.29 -31.77 18.90
C ARG A 282 -11.90 -31.70 19.54
N LEU A 283 -11.26 -30.53 19.56
CA LEU A 283 -9.86 -30.37 19.99
C LEU A 283 -9.68 -29.97 21.47
N GLN A 284 -10.76 -29.71 22.22
CA GLN A 284 -10.73 -29.26 23.63
C GLN A 284 -9.84 -28.03 23.92
N ASP A 285 -9.51 -27.26 22.88
CA ASP A 285 -8.76 -26.01 22.93
C ASP A 285 -9.40 -25.04 21.91
N SER A 286 -9.78 -23.85 22.37
CA SER A 286 -10.50 -22.87 21.55
C SER A 286 -9.64 -22.25 20.44
N GLU A 287 -8.31 -22.26 20.56
CA GLU A 287 -7.41 -21.59 19.60
C GLU A 287 -6.58 -22.56 18.74
N ALA A 288 -6.47 -23.83 19.15
CA ALA A 288 -5.72 -24.86 18.43
C ALA A 288 -6.13 -25.04 16.93
N PRO A 289 -7.41 -25.05 16.55
CA PRO A 289 -7.79 -25.24 15.15
C PRO A 289 -7.30 -24.12 14.23
N LEU A 290 -7.45 -22.87 14.67
CA LEU A 290 -7.03 -21.70 13.92
C LEU A 290 -5.50 -21.61 13.87
N ARG A 291 -4.82 -21.93 14.97
CA ARG A 291 -3.36 -22.00 15.02
C ARG A 291 -2.81 -23.06 14.05
N ASN A 292 -3.42 -24.25 13.99
CA ASN A 292 -3.01 -25.32 13.09
C ASN A 292 -3.26 -24.96 11.61
N ALA A 293 -4.42 -24.36 11.31
CA ALA A 293 -4.74 -23.88 9.97
C ALA A 293 -3.70 -22.87 9.47
N LEU A 294 -3.38 -21.87 10.31
CA LEU A 294 -2.47 -20.77 9.98
C LEU A 294 -0.99 -21.20 9.96
N ALA A 295 -0.53 -21.98 10.95
CA ALA A 295 0.87 -22.38 11.09
C ALA A 295 1.43 -23.12 9.87
N ALA A 296 0.58 -23.85 9.15
CA ALA A 296 1.02 -24.63 8.00
C ALA A 296 0.98 -23.84 6.65
N PHE A 297 0.72 -22.51 6.64
CA PHE A 297 0.71 -21.65 5.42
C PHE A 297 1.95 -20.76 5.29
N TYR A 298 3.12 -21.23 5.74
CA TYR A 298 4.28 -20.35 5.87
C TYR A 298 4.00 -19.14 6.76
N MET A 299 3.22 -19.33 7.82
CA MET A 299 3.09 -18.32 8.86
C MET A 299 4.03 -18.66 10.01
N GLN A 300 4.84 -17.69 10.41
CA GLN A 300 5.71 -17.85 11.58
C GLN A 300 5.01 -17.29 12.82
N SER A 301 5.33 -17.85 13.99
CA SER A 301 4.93 -17.26 15.27
C SER A 301 5.58 -15.88 15.39
N GLY A 302 4.77 -14.84 15.59
CA GLY A 302 5.28 -13.47 15.75
C GLY A 302 6.17 -13.33 17.00
N ARG A 303 7.03 -12.29 17.02
CA ARG A 303 8.02 -12.06 18.10
C ARG A 303 7.45 -11.92 19.52
N GLN A 304 6.16 -11.61 19.67
CA GLN A 304 5.49 -11.62 20.97
C GLN A 304 4.95 -13.03 21.22
N GLY A 305 5.66 -13.79 22.06
CA GLY A 305 5.39 -15.19 22.36
C GLY A 305 3.89 -15.50 22.53
N GLU A 306 3.51 -16.60 21.89
CA GLU A 306 2.19 -17.26 21.89
C GLU A 306 1.01 -16.38 21.45
N GLY A 307 0.50 -16.65 20.23
CA GLY A 307 -0.80 -16.12 19.78
C GLY A 307 -0.76 -15.11 18.64
N SER A 308 0.33 -14.98 17.88
CA SER A 308 0.39 -14.13 16.68
C SER A 308 0.97 -14.83 15.45
N ILE A 309 0.53 -14.42 14.26
CA ILE A 309 0.90 -15.00 12.96
C ILE A 309 1.44 -13.92 12.02
N GLU A 310 2.53 -14.22 11.31
CA GLU A 310 3.17 -13.34 10.32
C GLU A 310 3.27 -14.07 8.97
N PHE A 311 2.91 -13.41 7.86
CA PHE A 311 3.17 -13.97 6.52
C PHE A 311 4.66 -13.95 6.22
N VAL A 312 5.24 -15.08 5.79
CA VAL A 312 6.64 -15.13 5.34
C VAL A 312 6.96 -14.14 4.22
N HIS A 313 5.97 -13.81 3.39
CA HIS A 313 6.08 -12.74 2.40
C HIS A 313 4.90 -11.77 2.46
N LYS A 314 5.20 -10.49 2.64
CA LYS A 314 4.22 -9.39 2.72
C LYS A 314 3.23 -9.38 1.56
N SER A 315 3.70 -9.66 0.35
CA SER A 315 2.85 -9.66 -0.86
C SER A 315 1.72 -10.70 -0.84
N PHE A 316 1.89 -11.85 -0.17
CA PHE A 316 0.78 -12.80 0.00
C PHE A 316 -0.29 -12.25 0.96
N GLY A 317 0.12 -11.57 2.03
CA GLY A 317 -0.80 -10.88 2.93
C GLY A 317 -1.54 -9.73 2.22
N GLU A 318 -0.83 -8.94 1.40
CA GLU A 318 -1.42 -7.88 0.56
C GLU A 318 -2.41 -8.46 -0.46
N PHE A 319 -2.07 -9.58 -1.12
CA PHE A 319 -2.95 -10.28 -2.07
C PHE A 319 -4.21 -10.84 -1.41
N LEU A 320 -4.08 -11.57 -0.30
CA LEU A 320 -5.22 -12.12 0.45
C LEU A 320 -6.11 -11.01 1.02
N CYS A 321 -5.53 -9.89 1.43
CA CYS A 321 -6.28 -8.69 1.82
C CYS A 321 -7.08 -8.12 0.64
N ALA A 322 -6.45 -7.97 -0.53
CA ALA A 322 -7.12 -7.51 -1.74
C ALA A 322 -8.27 -8.45 -2.14
N GLU A 323 -8.04 -9.75 -2.12
CA GLU A 323 -9.05 -10.78 -2.40
C GLU A 323 -10.23 -10.68 -1.42
N ARG A 324 -9.94 -10.51 -0.12
CA ARG A 324 -10.96 -10.33 0.90
C ARG A 324 -11.82 -9.10 0.66
N ILE A 325 -11.21 -7.98 0.28
CA ILE A 325 -11.90 -6.73 -0.06
C ILE A 325 -12.83 -6.97 -1.25
N VAL A 326 -12.29 -7.54 -2.34
CA VAL A 326 -13.05 -7.82 -3.57
C VAL A 326 -14.23 -8.73 -3.31
N LYS A 327 -14.03 -9.81 -2.54
CA LYS A 327 -15.12 -10.71 -2.15
C LYS A 327 -16.26 -9.96 -1.47
N SER A 328 -15.95 -9.07 -0.53
CA SER A 328 -16.96 -8.22 0.12
C SER A 328 -17.65 -7.29 -0.87
N LEU A 329 -16.89 -6.59 -1.72
CA LEU A 329 -17.47 -5.68 -2.73
C LEU A 329 -18.44 -6.42 -3.66
N ILE A 330 -18.10 -7.66 -4.05
CA ILE A 330 -18.94 -8.53 -4.88
C ILE A 330 -20.21 -8.94 -4.13
N ASP A 331 -20.08 -9.39 -2.88
CA ASP A 331 -21.20 -9.82 -2.06
C ASP A 331 -22.20 -8.67 -1.84
N TRP A 332 -21.69 -7.44 -1.70
CA TRP A 332 -22.51 -6.23 -1.56
C TRP A 332 -23.32 -5.86 -2.81
N CYS A 333 -23.03 -6.47 -3.96
CA CYS A 333 -23.71 -6.21 -5.23
C CYS A 333 -24.75 -7.27 -5.60
N GLN A 334 -24.92 -8.32 -4.78
CA GLN A 334 -25.84 -9.41 -5.08
C GLN A 334 -27.30 -8.93 -4.97
N PRO A 335 -28.15 -9.27 -5.96
CA PRO A 335 -29.55 -8.86 -5.96
C PRO A 335 -30.36 -9.69 -4.96
N GLY A 336 -30.98 -9.01 -4.01
CA GLY A 336 -31.95 -9.57 -3.10
C GLY A 336 -33.32 -9.84 -3.72
N ARG A 337 -34.17 -10.50 -2.93
CA ARG A 337 -35.47 -11.06 -3.36
C ARG A 337 -36.42 -10.04 -4.02
N ASN A 338 -36.27 -8.74 -3.72
CA ASN A 338 -37.14 -7.67 -4.21
C ASN A 338 -36.47 -6.71 -5.22
N ARG A 339 -35.37 -7.11 -5.89
CA ARG A 339 -34.50 -6.23 -6.69
C ARG A 339 -33.72 -5.18 -5.88
N GLU A 340 -33.84 -5.22 -4.55
CA GLU A 340 -32.95 -4.53 -3.61
C GLU A 340 -31.64 -5.32 -3.46
N TYR A 341 -30.69 -4.84 -2.64
CA TYR A 341 -29.45 -5.57 -2.37
C TYR A 341 -29.65 -6.65 -1.31
N ASP A 342 -28.85 -7.71 -1.35
CA ASP A 342 -28.88 -8.79 -0.33
C ASP A 342 -28.48 -8.30 1.07
N ILE A 343 -27.69 -7.22 1.14
CA ILE A 343 -27.27 -6.60 2.40
C ILE A 343 -27.92 -5.23 2.60
N GLN A 344 -28.19 -4.89 3.87
CA GLN A 344 -28.75 -3.59 4.26
C GLN A 344 -27.70 -2.48 4.16
N ASP A 345 -28.15 -1.23 3.97
CA ASP A 345 -27.23 -0.08 3.86
C ASP A 345 -26.41 0.17 5.12
N ALA A 346 -26.98 -0.06 6.31
CA ALA A 346 -26.22 0.06 7.56
C ALA A 346 -25.06 -0.96 7.63
N GLU A 347 -25.30 -2.19 7.13
CA GLU A 347 -24.28 -3.24 7.06
C GLU A 347 -23.20 -2.91 6.02
N PHE A 348 -23.60 -2.38 4.87
CA PHE A 348 -22.68 -1.88 3.85
C PHE A 348 -21.79 -0.76 4.39
N CYS A 349 -22.39 0.28 5.00
CA CYS A 349 -21.65 1.40 5.57
C CYS A 349 -20.68 0.94 6.67
N TRP A 350 -21.11 0.03 7.55
CA TRP A 350 -20.20 -0.57 8.52
C TRP A 350 -19.07 -1.34 7.84
N GLY A 351 -19.38 -2.15 6.83
CA GLY A 351 -18.40 -2.92 6.05
C GLY A 351 -17.33 -2.03 5.42
N MET A 352 -17.70 -0.83 4.93
CA MET A 352 -16.75 0.15 4.40
C MET A 352 -15.74 0.61 5.47
N TYR A 353 -16.21 0.99 6.67
CA TYR A 353 -15.31 1.34 7.78
C TYR A 353 -14.51 0.14 8.28
N ASP A 354 -15.12 -1.04 8.28
CA ASP A 354 -14.47 -2.26 8.73
C ASP A 354 -13.30 -2.66 7.84
N LEU A 355 -13.45 -2.57 6.51
CA LEU A 355 -12.41 -2.94 5.56
C LEU A 355 -11.39 -1.82 5.32
N LEU A 356 -11.85 -0.57 5.19
CA LEU A 356 -11.06 0.54 4.66
C LEU A 356 -10.63 1.57 5.72
N GLY A 357 -11.05 1.42 6.98
CA GLY A 357 -10.83 2.44 8.02
C GLY A 357 -9.54 2.33 8.82
N CYS A 358 -8.77 1.24 8.71
CA CYS A 358 -7.58 1.04 9.54
C CYS A 358 -6.35 1.80 9.03
N HIS A 359 -6.16 1.81 7.71
CA HIS A 359 -5.06 2.48 7.03
C HIS A 359 -5.49 2.85 5.61
N VAL A 360 -4.73 3.77 5.03
CA VAL A 360 -4.68 3.95 3.58
C VAL A 360 -4.28 2.64 2.89
N LEU A 361 -5.00 2.25 1.85
CA LEU A 361 -4.61 1.12 1.00
C LEU A 361 -3.29 1.43 0.30
N THR A 362 -2.37 0.46 0.30
CA THR A 362 -1.15 0.58 -0.49
C THR A 362 -1.49 0.56 -1.97
N SER A 363 -0.63 1.16 -2.80
CA SER A 363 -0.78 1.10 -4.25
C SER A 363 -0.86 -0.35 -4.75
N GLU A 364 -0.10 -1.25 -4.12
CA GLU A 364 -0.12 -2.69 -4.42
C GLU A 364 -1.49 -3.32 -4.12
N ILE A 365 -2.05 -3.12 -2.92
CA ILE A 365 -3.37 -3.68 -2.58
C ILE A 365 -4.44 -3.10 -3.52
N LEU A 366 -4.42 -1.79 -3.77
CA LEU A 366 -5.38 -1.16 -4.65
C LEU A 366 -5.26 -1.70 -6.09
N GLU A 367 -4.05 -1.83 -6.64
CA GLU A 367 -3.84 -2.40 -7.97
C GLU A 367 -4.38 -3.84 -8.04
N LEU A 368 -4.10 -4.68 -7.03
CA LEU A 368 -4.64 -6.04 -6.94
C LEU A 368 -6.18 -6.07 -6.86
N VAL A 369 -6.80 -5.19 -6.05
CA VAL A 369 -8.27 -5.07 -5.96
C VAL A 369 -8.86 -4.71 -7.33
N ILE A 370 -8.29 -3.71 -8.00
CA ILE A 370 -8.76 -3.26 -9.32
C ILE A 370 -8.60 -4.36 -10.37
N GLN A 371 -7.49 -5.10 -10.37
CA GLN A 371 -7.30 -6.22 -11.29
C GLN A 371 -8.28 -7.37 -11.03
N LEU A 372 -8.52 -7.75 -9.78
CA LEU A 372 -9.48 -8.78 -9.41
C LEU A 372 -10.93 -8.39 -9.75
N LEU A 373 -11.23 -7.08 -9.79
CA LEU A 373 -12.53 -6.57 -10.24
C LEU A 373 -12.70 -6.57 -11.77
N LEU A 374 -11.64 -6.70 -12.58
CA LEU A 374 -11.76 -6.75 -14.04
C LEU A 374 -12.55 -7.97 -14.53
N ASP A 375 -12.46 -9.08 -13.81
CA ASP A 375 -13.20 -10.30 -14.14
C ASP A 375 -14.68 -10.22 -13.71
N PHE A 376 -15.11 -9.08 -13.16
CA PHE A 376 -16.48 -8.81 -12.76
C PHE A 376 -17.33 -8.25 -13.90
N ALA A 377 -18.53 -8.80 -14.10
CA ALA A 377 -19.43 -8.36 -15.17
C ALA A 377 -19.75 -6.85 -15.08
N SER A 378 -19.73 -6.15 -16.21
CA SER A 378 -19.87 -4.68 -16.30
C SER A 378 -21.12 -4.14 -15.59
N ASN A 379 -22.25 -4.82 -15.74
CA ASN A 379 -23.51 -4.45 -15.07
C ASN A 379 -23.43 -4.53 -13.53
N LYS A 380 -22.54 -5.36 -12.98
CA LYS A 380 -22.31 -5.44 -11.54
C LYS A 380 -21.31 -4.38 -11.06
N LEU A 381 -20.32 -4.02 -11.89
CA LEU A 381 -19.42 -2.90 -11.61
C LEU A 381 -20.17 -1.56 -11.54
N GLU A 382 -21.17 -1.35 -12.38
CA GLU A 382 -22.05 -0.18 -12.33
C GLU A 382 -22.80 -0.07 -10.99
N ARG A 383 -23.38 -1.18 -10.52
CA ARG A 383 -24.06 -1.22 -9.21
C ARG A 383 -23.10 -0.96 -8.06
N LEU A 384 -21.91 -1.56 -8.11
CA LEU A 384 -20.87 -1.34 -7.12
C LEU A 384 -20.48 0.14 -7.08
N PHE A 385 -20.24 0.73 -8.24
CA PHE A 385 -19.91 2.14 -8.39
C PHE A 385 -20.99 3.02 -7.76
N ASP A 386 -22.27 2.76 -8.02
CA ASP A 386 -23.37 3.55 -7.48
C ASP A 386 -23.46 3.47 -5.96
N ARG A 387 -23.28 2.29 -5.36
CA ARG A 387 -23.24 2.16 -3.90
C ARG A 387 -22.05 2.89 -3.28
N LEU A 388 -20.85 2.70 -3.84
CA LEU A 388 -19.63 3.35 -3.35
C LEU A 388 -19.72 4.87 -3.49
N TYR A 389 -20.26 5.36 -4.60
CA TYR A 389 -20.43 6.79 -4.83
C TYR A 389 -21.48 7.38 -3.88
N SER A 390 -22.59 6.69 -3.64
CA SER A 390 -23.59 7.10 -2.62
C SER A 390 -22.98 7.19 -1.22
N PHE A 391 -22.20 6.19 -0.80
CA PHE A 391 -21.49 6.22 0.48
C PHE A 391 -20.47 7.37 0.54
N TYR A 392 -19.73 7.59 -0.56
CA TYR A 392 -18.76 8.67 -0.64
C TYR A 392 -19.41 10.06 -0.46
N LEU A 393 -20.58 10.29 -1.07
CA LEU A 393 -21.33 11.54 -0.89
C LEU A 393 -21.77 11.73 0.57
N SER A 394 -22.37 10.71 1.20
CA SER A 394 -22.71 10.76 2.63
C SER A 394 -21.49 10.99 3.53
N TRP A 395 -20.35 10.41 3.17
CA TRP A 395 -19.09 10.65 3.89
C TRP A 395 -18.63 12.11 3.75
N GLN A 396 -18.73 12.70 2.55
CA GLN A 396 -18.38 14.11 2.32
C GLN A 396 -19.25 15.08 3.14
N ASP A 397 -20.52 14.72 3.34
CA ASP A 397 -21.48 15.52 4.12
C ASP A 397 -21.30 15.35 5.65
N GLY A 398 -20.42 14.44 6.08
CA GLY A 398 -20.13 14.20 7.49
C GLY A 398 -21.13 13.25 8.17
N ASP A 399 -22.04 12.62 7.43
CA ASP A 399 -23.14 11.81 7.95
C ASP A 399 -22.69 10.74 8.95
N PHE A 400 -21.48 10.19 8.76
CA PHE A 400 -20.95 9.11 9.60
C PHE A 400 -20.15 9.62 10.81
N ILE A 401 -19.32 10.65 10.63
CA ILE A 401 -18.46 11.18 11.71
C ILE A 401 -19.23 12.08 12.67
N ASP A 402 -20.30 12.74 12.21
CA ASP A 402 -21.13 13.63 13.02
C ASP A 402 -22.42 12.95 13.52
N SER A 403 -22.63 11.67 13.18
CA SER A 403 -23.77 10.87 13.63
C SER A 403 -23.88 10.81 15.16
N LEU A 404 -25.06 11.18 15.67
CA LEU A 404 -25.39 11.13 17.11
C LEU A 404 -25.84 9.74 17.58
N THR A 405 -26.33 8.90 16.68
CA THR A 405 -26.87 7.57 17.00
C THR A 405 -25.78 6.50 16.93
N GLU A 406 -25.11 6.42 15.78
CA GLU A 406 -24.04 5.47 15.53
C GLU A 406 -22.91 6.13 14.75
N ASN A 407 -21.85 6.48 15.47
CA ASN A 407 -20.62 7.01 14.89
C ASN A 407 -19.74 5.84 14.40
N LEU A 408 -19.79 5.55 13.10
CA LEU A 408 -19.06 4.43 12.49
C LEU A 408 -17.54 4.50 12.70
N PRO A 409 -16.85 5.65 12.52
CA PRO A 409 -15.42 5.71 12.81
C PRO A 409 -15.12 5.49 14.31
N GLN A 410 -15.97 5.91 15.24
CA GLN A 410 -15.84 5.59 16.66
C GLN A 410 -16.07 4.09 16.94
N ARG A 411 -17.07 3.47 16.30
CA ARG A 411 -17.31 2.02 16.40
C ARG A 411 -16.07 1.25 15.93
N LYS A 412 -15.49 1.62 14.79
CA LYS A 412 -14.26 1.02 14.27
C LYS A 412 -13.07 1.27 15.20
N GLN A 413 -12.96 2.47 15.79
CA GLN A 413 -11.93 2.77 16.79
C GLN A 413 -11.99 1.80 17.98
N ARG A 414 -13.19 1.53 18.51
CA ARG A 414 -13.38 0.56 19.61
C ARG A 414 -12.97 -0.85 19.18
N GLN A 415 -13.40 -1.28 17.99
CA GLN A 415 -13.04 -2.59 17.45
C GLN A 415 -11.51 -2.78 17.30
N ILE A 416 -10.78 -1.75 16.85
CA ILE A 416 -9.32 -1.83 16.66
C ILE A 416 -8.56 -1.81 18.01
N GLN A 417 -9.11 -1.20 19.05
CA GLN A 417 -8.46 -1.17 20.38
C GLN A 417 -8.28 -2.56 20.97
N ASP A 418 -9.14 -3.52 20.62
CA ASP A 418 -9.03 -4.92 21.06
C ASP A 418 -7.88 -5.66 20.34
N PHE A 419 -7.48 -5.19 19.15
CA PHE A 419 -6.52 -5.88 18.28
C PHE A 419 -5.10 -5.33 18.33
N ARG A 420 -4.91 -4.03 18.62
CA ARG A 420 -3.57 -3.41 18.72
C ARG A 420 -3.00 -3.52 20.13
N SER A 421 -1.71 -3.83 20.25
CA SER A 421 -1.03 -3.86 21.56
C SER A 421 -1.06 -2.47 22.22
N SER A 422 -1.07 -2.46 23.55
CA SER A 422 -1.05 -1.26 24.40
C SER A 422 0.17 -0.35 24.18
N SER A 423 1.19 -0.83 23.47
CA SER A 423 2.39 -0.09 23.07
C SER A 423 2.21 0.81 21.85
N ASN A 424 1.14 0.63 21.05
CA ASN A 424 0.97 1.31 19.77
C ASN A 424 0.06 2.54 19.88
N GLN A 425 0.36 3.59 19.11
CA GLN A 425 -0.47 4.78 19.03
C GLN A 425 -1.91 4.41 18.64
N LYS A 426 -2.87 4.82 19.46
CA LYS A 426 -4.30 4.64 19.20
C LYS A 426 -4.69 5.46 17.98
N LEU A 427 -5.35 4.84 17.00
CA LEU A 427 -5.93 5.57 15.88
C LEU A 427 -7.03 6.50 16.36
N GLY A 428 -6.97 7.76 15.94
CA GLY A 428 -8.02 8.75 16.17
C GLY A 428 -9.24 8.49 15.27
N ILE A 429 -10.42 8.90 15.74
CA ILE A 429 -11.69 8.80 14.99
C ILE A 429 -11.55 9.49 13.62
N ARG A 430 -10.96 10.69 13.57
CA ARG A 430 -10.71 11.42 12.31
C ARG A 430 -9.75 10.70 11.38
N GLN A 431 -8.75 9.99 11.90
CA GLN A 431 -7.83 9.22 11.04
C GLN A 431 -8.56 8.08 10.34
N ILE A 432 -9.37 7.33 11.11
CA ILE A 432 -10.19 6.24 10.58
C ILE A 432 -11.13 6.78 9.49
N ASP A 433 -11.80 7.88 9.77
CA ASP A 433 -12.73 8.49 8.84
C ASP A 433 -12.08 8.97 7.54
N VAL A 434 -10.95 9.68 7.65
CA VAL A 434 -10.16 10.10 6.48
C VAL A 434 -9.68 8.90 5.67
N PHE A 435 -9.20 7.82 6.32
CA PHE A 435 -8.75 6.63 5.60
C PHE A 435 -9.90 5.98 4.82
N THR A 436 -11.05 5.78 5.45
CA THR A 436 -12.24 5.20 4.79
C THR A 436 -12.64 6.04 3.56
N GLY A 437 -12.74 7.36 3.71
CA GLY A 437 -13.13 8.26 2.62
C GLY A 437 -12.14 8.30 1.47
N LEU A 438 -10.84 8.44 1.75
CA LEU A 438 -9.81 8.48 0.70
C LEU A 438 -9.68 7.14 -0.03
N ASN A 439 -9.74 6.01 0.69
CA ASN A 439 -9.73 4.68 0.07
C ASN A 439 -10.96 4.48 -0.82
N THR A 440 -12.13 4.91 -0.36
CA THR A 440 -13.37 4.87 -1.16
C THR A 440 -13.24 5.71 -2.43
N LEU A 441 -12.71 6.94 -2.31
CA LEU A 441 -12.47 7.81 -3.46
C LEU A 441 -11.54 7.15 -4.49
N CYS A 442 -10.46 6.49 -4.02
CA CYS A 442 -9.56 5.77 -4.92
C CYS A 442 -10.28 4.63 -5.64
N LEU A 443 -11.13 3.85 -4.95
CA LEU A 443 -11.91 2.79 -5.57
C LEU A 443 -12.86 3.32 -6.64
N ILE A 444 -13.65 4.36 -6.36
CA ILE A 444 -14.59 4.92 -7.34
C ILE A 444 -13.88 5.51 -8.56
N LEU A 445 -12.74 6.19 -8.36
CA LEU A 445 -11.95 6.76 -9.47
C LEU A 445 -11.42 5.67 -10.40
N ASN A 446 -10.96 4.55 -9.84
CA ASN A 446 -10.43 3.45 -10.64
C ASN A 446 -11.54 2.60 -11.27
N ILE A 447 -12.63 2.29 -10.55
CA ILE A 447 -13.79 1.57 -11.12
C ILE A 447 -14.41 2.35 -12.29
N LYS A 448 -14.49 3.68 -12.19
CA LYS A 448 -14.95 4.56 -13.28
C LYS A 448 -14.07 4.45 -14.54
N LYS A 449 -12.77 4.19 -14.38
CA LYS A 449 -11.83 3.96 -15.50
C LYS A 449 -11.96 2.56 -16.08
N LEU A 450 -12.26 1.56 -15.24
CA LEU A 450 -12.42 0.16 -15.67
C LEU A 450 -13.66 -0.09 -16.51
N SER A 451 -14.68 0.73 -16.34
CA SER A 451 -16.00 0.51 -16.90
C SER A 451 -16.26 1.57 -17.98
N SER A 452 -16.92 1.20 -19.08
CA SER A 452 -17.43 2.14 -20.10
C SER A 452 -18.56 3.03 -19.56
N ILE A 453 -18.56 3.31 -18.26
CA ILE A 453 -19.53 4.17 -17.58
C ILE A 453 -19.31 5.57 -18.11
N GLU A 454 -19.97 5.94 -19.21
CA GLU A 454 -20.15 7.33 -19.66
C GLU A 454 -21.21 8.03 -18.80
N LYS A 455 -21.13 7.90 -17.47
CA LYS A 455 -21.94 8.75 -16.61
C LYS A 455 -21.37 10.16 -16.69
N ASP A 456 -22.00 10.98 -17.52
CA ASP A 456 -21.83 12.44 -17.60
C ASP A 456 -22.07 13.14 -16.25
N ASP A 457 -22.57 12.40 -15.24
CA ASP A 457 -22.86 12.85 -13.88
C ASP A 457 -21.81 12.49 -12.81
N PHE A 458 -20.67 11.89 -13.18
CA PHE A 458 -19.62 11.62 -12.19
C PHE A 458 -18.80 12.87 -11.87
N TYR A 459 -19.03 13.43 -10.69
CA TYR A 459 -18.38 14.64 -10.19
C TYR A 459 -17.91 14.44 -8.74
N PRO A 460 -16.80 13.71 -8.52
CA PRO A 460 -16.31 13.39 -7.17
C PRO A 460 -15.92 14.66 -6.38
N PHE A 461 -15.65 15.75 -7.09
CA PHE A 461 -15.32 17.05 -6.52
C PHE A 461 -16.43 18.08 -6.71
N GLY A 462 -17.65 17.63 -6.98
CA GLY A 462 -18.82 18.50 -7.10
C GLY A 462 -19.22 18.82 -8.56
N ASN A 463 -20.54 18.84 -8.81
CA ASN A 463 -21.10 18.99 -10.15
C ASN A 463 -21.13 20.47 -10.61
N PRO A 464 -20.36 20.84 -11.66
CA PRO A 464 -20.27 22.20 -12.17
C PRO A 464 -21.49 22.63 -13.00
N SER A 465 -22.50 21.77 -13.20
CA SER A 465 -23.74 22.11 -13.94
C SER A 465 -24.90 22.50 -13.02
N LYS A 466 -24.87 22.12 -11.73
CA LYS A 466 -25.96 22.36 -10.77
C LYS A 466 -25.84 23.68 -9.99
N LEU A 467 -25.14 24.66 -10.56
CA LEU A 467 -24.62 25.89 -9.93
C LEU A 467 -25.67 26.97 -9.56
N MET A 468 -26.91 26.61 -9.24
CA MET A 468 -27.97 27.61 -9.25
C MET A 468 -28.06 28.48 -7.98
N ASN A 469 -27.46 28.15 -6.82
CA ASN A 469 -27.37 29.09 -5.67
C ASN A 469 -26.40 28.60 -4.57
N GLU A 470 -25.38 29.41 -4.21
CA GLU A 470 -24.55 29.26 -2.99
C GLU A 470 -24.01 27.85 -2.66
N ASP A 471 -23.79 27.02 -3.68
CA ASP A 471 -23.43 25.62 -3.45
C ASP A 471 -21.95 25.47 -3.10
N TRP A 472 -21.68 25.02 -1.88
CA TRP A 472 -20.38 24.58 -1.35
C TRP A 472 -19.58 23.63 -2.26
N THR A 473 -20.20 23.09 -3.31
CA THR A 473 -19.66 22.25 -4.39
C THR A 473 -18.36 22.77 -5.01
N TYR A 474 -18.16 24.09 -5.04
CA TYR A 474 -16.93 24.68 -5.59
C TYR A 474 -15.72 24.58 -4.64
N LEU A 475 -15.92 24.23 -3.37
CA LEU A 475 -14.86 24.04 -2.37
C LEU A 475 -14.57 22.57 -2.09
N THR A 476 -15.26 21.62 -2.73
CA THR A 476 -15.22 20.21 -2.35
C THR A 476 -13.81 19.64 -2.37
N LEU A 477 -13.03 19.87 -3.45
CA LEU A 477 -11.65 19.39 -3.50
C LEU A 477 -10.77 20.04 -2.43
N SER A 478 -10.88 21.36 -2.23
CA SER A 478 -10.13 22.07 -1.18
C SER A 478 -10.48 21.59 0.22
N ARG A 479 -11.76 21.32 0.51
CA ARG A 479 -12.18 20.73 1.79
C ARG A 479 -11.61 19.35 1.98
N LEU A 480 -11.62 18.53 0.93
CA LEU A 480 -11.07 17.19 0.99
C LEU A 480 -9.56 17.20 1.28
N ILE A 481 -8.81 18.09 0.61
CA ILE A 481 -7.39 18.32 0.87
C ILE A 481 -7.17 18.79 2.32
N ASN A 482 -7.94 19.77 2.79
CA ASN A 482 -7.80 20.31 4.14
C ASN A 482 -8.20 19.31 5.23
N TYR A 483 -9.29 18.57 5.02
CA TYR A 483 -9.79 17.57 5.96
C TYR A 483 -8.78 16.43 6.11
N SER A 484 -8.24 15.93 4.99
CA SER A 484 -7.21 14.90 5.02
C SER A 484 -5.87 15.39 5.59
N SER A 485 -5.54 16.67 5.40
CA SER A 485 -4.34 17.30 5.98
C SER A 485 -4.34 17.33 7.51
N CYS A 486 -5.49 17.18 8.16
CA CYS A 486 -5.58 17.00 9.61
C CYS A 486 -4.90 15.71 10.11
N VAL A 487 -4.70 14.72 9.23
CA VAL A 487 -3.96 13.48 9.53
C VAL A 487 -2.50 13.62 9.13
N SER A 488 -2.25 14.03 7.88
CA SER A 488 -0.92 14.35 7.38
C SER A 488 -1.03 15.26 6.15
N PRO A 489 -0.25 16.35 6.05
CA PRO A 489 -0.30 17.30 4.92
C PRO A 489 -0.13 16.69 3.53
N THR A 490 0.54 15.52 3.43
CA THR A 490 0.83 14.86 2.15
C THR A 490 -0.07 13.67 1.86
N ILE A 491 -0.99 13.31 2.77
CA ILE A 491 -1.77 12.07 2.63
C ILE A 491 -2.66 12.11 1.38
N PHE A 492 -3.30 13.24 1.08
CA PHE A 492 -4.11 13.37 -0.13
C PHE A 492 -3.26 13.15 -1.39
N LEU A 493 -2.11 13.81 -1.46
CA LEU A 493 -1.19 13.72 -2.60
C LEU A 493 -0.73 12.29 -2.82
N ARG A 494 -0.34 11.60 -1.74
CA ARG A 494 0.18 10.23 -1.79
C ARG A 494 -0.89 9.21 -2.17
N VAL A 495 -2.11 9.41 -1.71
CA VAL A 495 -3.18 8.39 -1.80
C VAL A 495 -4.05 8.60 -3.00
N VAL A 496 -4.60 9.81 -3.15
CA VAL A 496 -5.54 10.13 -4.21
C VAL A 496 -4.80 10.64 -5.45
N GLY A 497 -3.69 11.33 -5.27
CA GLY A 497 -2.98 12.01 -6.35
C GLY A 497 -2.61 11.17 -7.58
N PRO A 498 -2.15 9.91 -7.42
CA PRO A 498 -1.90 9.02 -8.58
C PRO A 498 -3.15 8.69 -9.40
N HIS A 499 -4.35 8.84 -8.83
CA HIS A 499 -5.60 8.40 -9.45
C HIS A 499 -6.41 9.54 -10.10
N LEU A 500 -5.91 10.78 -10.05
CA LEU A 500 -6.61 11.97 -10.57
C LEU A 500 -6.50 12.18 -12.09
N GLN A 501 -5.88 11.27 -12.84
CA GLN A 501 -5.85 11.37 -14.30
C GLN A 501 -7.28 11.43 -14.87
N GLY A 502 -7.53 12.40 -15.76
CA GLY A 502 -8.79 12.59 -16.46
C GLY A 502 -9.94 13.17 -15.62
N VAL A 503 -9.70 13.58 -14.38
CA VAL A 503 -10.78 14.09 -13.51
C VAL A 503 -11.32 15.44 -13.97
N ASN A 504 -12.59 15.68 -13.69
CA ASN A 504 -13.20 16.99 -13.83
C ASN A 504 -13.15 17.75 -12.50
N ILE A 505 -12.31 18.77 -12.45
CA ILE A 505 -12.17 19.73 -11.35
C ILE A 505 -12.41 21.16 -11.86
N SER A 506 -13.23 21.31 -12.91
CA SER A 506 -13.60 22.61 -13.45
C SER A 506 -14.38 23.44 -12.43
N ARG A 507 -14.17 24.76 -12.47
CA ARG A 507 -14.83 25.76 -11.59
C ARG A 507 -14.56 25.57 -10.09
N GLN A 508 -13.58 24.76 -9.71
CA GLN A 508 -13.19 24.59 -8.31
C GLN A 508 -12.41 25.80 -7.78
N PHE A 509 -12.59 26.10 -6.49
CA PHE A 509 -11.82 27.10 -5.75
C PHE A 509 -10.69 26.38 -5.03
N LEU A 510 -9.50 26.49 -5.61
CA LEU A 510 -8.26 25.83 -5.22
C LEU A 510 -7.21 26.87 -4.80
N GLU A 511 -7.67 28.01 -4.28
CA GLU A 511 -6.80 29.07 -3.78
C GLU A 511 -5.86 28.52 -2.70
N SER A 512 -4.56 28.74 -2.87
CA SER A 512 -3.50 28.22 -2.00
C SER A 512 -3.49 26.69 -1.81
N ALA A 513 -4.22 25.94 -2.64
CA ALA A 513 -4.28 24.48 -2.52
C ALA A 513 -2.94 23.86 -2.87
N ASN A 514 -2.57 22.81 -2.13
CA ASN A 514 -1.42 22.00 -2.46
C ASN A 514 -1.81 20.95 -3.52
N LEU A 515 -1.42 21.20 -4.76
CA LEU A 515 -1.63 20.32 -5.91
C LEU A 515 -0.30 19.75 -6.45
N SER A 516 0.76 19.84 -5.64
CA SER A 516 2.09 19.37 -6.04
C SER A 516 2.10 17.86 -6.24
N PHE A 517 2.90 17.40 -7.21
CA PHE A 517 3.03 15.98 -7.58
C PHE A 517 1.73 15.28 -8.02
N LEU A 518 0.59 15.97 -8.14
CA LEU A 518 -0.66 15.35 -8.58
C LEU A 518 -0.54 14.94 -10.06
N ASN A 519 -1.09 13.76 -10.38
CA ASN A 519 -1.28 13.35 -11.76
C ASN A 519 -2.62 13.89 -12.28
N LEU A 520 -2.57 15.05 -12.93
CA LEU A 520 -3.70 15.73 -13.55
C LEU A 520 -3.67 15.60 -15.08
N GLU A 521 -2.98 14.59 -15.62
CA GLU A 521 -2.97 14.34 -17.06
C GLU A 521 -4.40 14.15 -17.58
N ASN A 522 -4.73 14.79 -18.70
CA ASN A 522 -6.08 14.85 -19.30
C ASN A 522 -7.17 15.46 -18.39
N ALA A 523 -6.84 16.08 -17.25
CA ALA A 523 -7.85 16.64 -16.35
C ALA A 523 -8.55 17.87 -16.96
N ASN A 524 -9.82 18.06 -16.63
CA ASN A 524 -10.55 19.29 -16.92
C ASN A 524 -10.47 20.25 -15.72
N ILE A 525 -9.75 21.36 -15.89
CA ILE A 525 -9.49 22.39 -14.87
C ILE A 525 -10.05 23.75 -15.35
N GLN A 526 -11.00 23.73 -16.30
CA GLN A 526 -11.55 24.93 -16.90
C GLN A 526 -12.20 25.84 -15.86
N ASN A 527 -11.96 27.15 -15.97
CA ASN A 527 -12.53 28.19 -15.11
C ASN A 527 -12.29 27.97 -13.60
N SER A 528 -11.32 27.15 -13.20
CA SER A 528 -10.97 26.95 -11.79
C SER A 528 -10.11 28.10 -11.26
N TYR A 529 -10.24 28.39 -9.98
CA TYR A 529 -9.50 29.44 -9.28
C TYR A 529 -8.28 28.83 -8.59
N LEU A 530 -7.10 29.01 -9.18
CA LEU A 530 -5.82 28.44 -8.69
C LEU A 530 -4.90 29.53 -8.10
N PHE A 531 -5.46 30.65 -7.62
CA PHE A 531 -4.67 31.74 -7.04
C PHE A 531 -3.72 31.20 -5.97
N ALA A 532 -2.42 31.46 -6.11
CA ALA A 532 -1.37 30.97 -5.20
C ALA A 532 -1.31 29.44 -4.99
N ALA A 533 -1.93 28.63 -5.86
CA ALA A 533 -1.90 27.17 -5.75
C ALA A 533 -0.50 26.63 -6.03
N ASN A 534 -0.13 25.53 -5.37
CA ASN A 534 1.15 24.86 -5.60
C ASN A 534 1.01 23.75 -6.63
N LEU A 535 1.54 23.95 -7.84
CA LEU A 535 1.60 23.00 -8.97
C LEU A 535 3.02 22.45 -9.20
N THR A 536 3.92 22.58 -8.24
CA THR A 536 5.30 22.06 -8.33
C THR A 536 5.30 20.56 -8.63
N ASN A 537 6.05 20.13 -9.66
CA ASN A 537 6.11 18.74 -10.13
C ASN A 537 4.76 18.11 -10.52
N ALA A 538 3.68 18.89 -10.66
CA ALA A 538 2.39 18.35 -11.09
C ALA A 538 2.45 17.91 -12.56
N ASN A 539 1.76 16.84 -12.90
CA ASN A 539 1.61 16.41 -14.29
C ASN A 539 0.31 16.99 -14.87
N LEU A 540 0.40 18.03 -15.71
CA LEU A 540 -0.73 18.67 -16.38
C LEU A 540 -0.81 18.29 -17.86
N LYS A 541 -0.12 17.23 -18.30
CA LYS A 541 -0.09 16.84 -19.71
C LYS A 541 -1.50 16.69 -20.28
N ASN A 542 -1.77 17.31 -21.43
CA ASN A 542 -3.10 17.38 -22.07
C ASN A 542 -4.24 17.96 -21.21
N ALA A 543 -3.96 18.56 -20.04
CA ALA A 543 -5.00 19.12 -19.19
C ALA A 543 -5.62 20.36 -19.82
N ASN A 544 -6.91 20.60 -19.56
CA ASN A 544 -7.62 21.77 -20.06
C ASN A 544 -7.70 22.87 -19.01
N LEU A 545 -6.95 23.95 -19.21
CA LEU A 545 -6.87 25.12 -18.34
C LEU A 545 -7.59 26.35 -18.90
N THR A 546 -8.45 26.18 -19.92
CA THR A 546 -9.20 27.29 -20.52
C THR A 546 -9.94 28.11 -19.45
N GLY A 547 -9.62 29.41 -19.34
CA GLY A 547 -10.25 30.33 -18.39
C GLY A 547 -9.85 30.11 -16.92
N ALA A 548 -8.93 29.20 -16.61
CA ALA A 548 -8.42 29.01 -15.26
C ALA A 548 -7.65 30.27 -14.79
N ARG A 549 -7.75 30.60 -13.50
CA ARG A 549 -7.01 31.74 -12.91
C ARG A 549 -5.73 31.25 -12.26
N LEU A 550 -4.59 31.54 -12.88
CA LEU A 550 -3.25 31.05 -12.52
C LEU A 550 -2.36 32.10 -11.83
N GLU A 551 -2.95 33.19 -11.35
CA GLU A 551 -2.21 34.25 -10.67
C GLU A 551 -1.44 33.71 -9.45
N GLY A 552 -0.12 33.91 -9.44
CA GLY A 552 0.74 33.56 -8.31
C GLY A 552 0.97 32.06 -8.08
N ILE A 553 0.65 31.19 -9.03
CA ILE A 553 0.91 29.74 -8.88
C ILE A 553 2.40 29.45 -8.65
N TYR A 554 2.69 28.43 -7.83
CA TYR A 554 4.03 27.88 -7.68
C TYR A 554 4.21 26.71 -8.65
N TRP A 555 5.25 26.76 -9.48
CA TRP A 555 5.61 25.71 -10.44
C TRP A 555 7.12 25.66 -10.60
N ASN A 556 7.65 24.59 -11.21
CA ASN A 556 9.07 24.44 -11.49
C ASN A 556 9.31 23.72 -12.83
N GLU A 557 10.58 23.51 -13.19
CA GLU A 557 11.00 22.86 -14.44
C GLU A 557 10.50 21.41 -14.61
N TYR A 558 10.03 20.76 -13.55
CA TYR A 558 9.47 19.41 -13.58
C TYR A 558 7.94 19.39 -13.62
N THR A 559 7.27 20.56 -13.52
CA THR A 559 5.84 20.64 -13.78
C THR A 559 5.61 20.34 -15.26
N ASN A 560 4.87 19.28 -15.58
CA ASN A 560 4.66 18.85 -16.96
C ASN A 560 3.51 19.63 -17.60
N TRP A 561 3.83 20.49 -18.56
CA TRP A 561 2.88 21.32 -19.32
C TRP A 561 2.61 20.82 -20.74
N ASP A 562 3.08 19.62 -21.09
CA ASP A 562 2.99 19.08 -22.44
C ASP A 562 1.56 19.08 -22.96
N ASN A 563 1.32 19.70 -24.11
CA ASN A 563 0.01 19.78 -24.77
C ASN A 563 -1.14 20.32 -23.90
N VAL A 564 -0.84 21.15 -22.89
CA VAL A 564 -1.89 21.82 -22.10
C VAL A 564 -2.80 22.66 -23.00
N ILE A 565 -4.10 22.53 -22.82
CA ILE A 565 -5.13 23.17 -23.65
C ILE A 565 -5.61 24.46 -23.00
N GLY A 566 -5.67 25.54 -23.79
CA GLY A 566 -6.31 26.79 -23.38
C GLY A 566 -5.50 27.66 -22.43
N LEU A 567 -4.18 27.45 -22.36
CA LEU A 567 -3.28 28.26 -21.54
C LEU A 567 -3.18 29.72 -22.02
N ASP A 568 -3.36 29.96 -23.32
CA ASP A 568 -3.54 31.28 -23.95
C ASP A 568 -4.78 32.02 -23.45
N LYS A 569 -5.79 31.27 -22.99
CA LYS A 569 -7.06 31.78 -22.44
C LYS A 569 -7.09 31.75 -20.92
N ALA A 570 -6.03 31.28 -20.26
CA ALA A 570 -5.93 31.31 -18.82
C ALA A 570 -5.65 32.74 -18.34
N ILE A 571 -6.17 33.09 -17.17
CA ILE A 571 -6.05 34.43 -16.59
C ILE A 571 -4.85 34.45 -15.65
N GLY A 572 -3.99 35.47 -15.76
CA GLY A 572 -2.88 35.67 -14.83
C GLY A 572 -1.67 34.74 -15.01
N VAL A 573 -1.47 34.22 -16.22
CA VAL A 573 -0.26 33.46 -16.57
C VAL A 573 0.97 34.35 -16.39
N SER A 574 1.89 33.95 -15.52
CA SER A 574 3.13 34.70 -15.25
C SER A 574 4.05 34.77 -16.47
N ASP A 575 4.79 35.88 -16.61
CA ASP A 575 5.74 36.06 -17.72
C ASP A 575 6.84 35.00 -17.72
N SER A 576 7.28 34.54 -16.54
CA SER A 576 8.25 33.44 -16.42
C SER A 576 7.72 32.13 -16.99
N LEU A 577 6.44 31.82 -16.78
CA LEU A 577 5.80 30.63 -17.32
C LEU A 577 5.64 30.72 -18.84
N LYS A 578 5.22 31.89 -19.35
CA LYS A 578 5.14 32.13 -20.79
C LYS A 578 6.50 31.98 -21.48
N GLN A 579 7.57 32.49 -20.85
CA GLN A 579 8.94 32.34 -21.34
C GLN A 579 9.40 30.87 -21.33
N HIS A 580 9.15 30.14 -20.25
CA HIS A 580 9.51 28.72 -20.14
C HIS A 580 8.82 27.86 -21.21
N LEU A 581 7.54 28.15 -21.50
CA LEU A 581 6.74 27.41 -22.48
C LEU A 581 6.84 27.96 -23.91
N ASN A 582 7.67 28.99 -24.15
CA ASN A 582 7.80 29.68 -25.44
C ASN A 582 6.47 30.18 -26.03
N ILE A 583 5.50 30.56 -25.21
CA ILE A 583 4.14 30.98 -25.65
C ILE A 583 4.18 32.37 -26.33
N ASP A 584 5.17 33.21 -26.00
CA ASP A 584 5.32 34.58 -26.52
C ASP A 584 6.45 34.73 -27.55
N ARG A 585 6.95 33.65 -28.17
CA ARG A 585 7.88 33.76 -29.31
C ARG A 585 7.09 33.73 -30.62
N PRO A 586 7.27 34.73 -31.51
CA PRO A 586 6.52 34.86 -32.76
C PRO A 586 6.79 33.71 -33.75
#